data_AF-A0AB39WBW1-F1
#
_entry.id   AF-A0AB39WBW1-F1
#
_cell.length_a   1.000
_cell.length_b   1.000
_cell.length_c   1.000
_cell.angle_alpha   90.00
_cell.angle_beta   90.00
_cell.angle_gamma   90.00
#
_symmetry.space_group_name_H-M   'P 1'
#
loop_
_entity.id
_entity.type
_entity.pdbx_description
1 polymer ?
#
loop_
_entity_poly.entity_id
_entity_poly.type
_entity_poly.pdbx_seq_one_letter_code
_entity_poly.pdbx_strand_id
1 'polypeptide(L)'
;MKSRNNVRFPVFNFQYEIPVNYAEYQTDIPEVFIYKTLLTGYNKVEATSKIVKETESFSHKYNQQSDFPYKYQLASYKAENIPALKEEAYIDNIKNYRSSIQHELETTRFPFDGVVDYSMTWDGVAKNIFDYNSFGRELNKDNYLDAYVKALNSNVTTEIDKLETIFKFVQAKMNFDGDYSILTDKGVKKAYKDGTGNTAEINLILIAMLKSAGIKTDPVLISTIQHGVPVYPNRTVFNSVIAAAEIDGKQILMDASNKYSSVGILPLEDLNWTGRLIKEEGDSQEINLVPDKNSNENVNIVVALDAQGKMVGQTRIRKTDYVAQRFRESTALLTDDKYLEKLESDLGGILIDDYKQVNDDTNSSTVIESFKFTSNKHCEIIAGKIYINPLLFFNSTQNPFVLEKRQMPVYFGYPKTDKYNINIEIPKGYKVVSVPQPIKISTANSVGSYSINIAYDNDKIQIVIVKEINLAVVPPDLYDALKDFFQKMMEKQNEKIVLTKI
;
A
#
# COMPACT_ATOMS: atom_id res chain seq x y z
N MET A 1 -26.55 -0.39 -22.01
CA MET A 1 -25.34 -1.04 -22.59
C MET A 1 -25.72 -2.48 -22.97
N LYS A 2 -25.30 -2.99 -24.13
CA LYS A 2 -25.35 -4.44 -24.41
C LYS A 2 -23.96 -5.00 -24.12
N SER A 3 -23.81 -5.87 -23.12
CA SER A 3 -22.51 -6.50 -22.83
C SER A 3 -22.23 -7.60 -23.85
N ARG A 4 -21.02 -7.62 -24.42
CA ARG A 4 -20.51 -8.76 -25.20
C ARG A 4 -19.89 -9.85 -24.31
N ASN A 5 -19.72 -9.56 -23.02
CA ASN A 5 -19.18 -10.45 -22.02
C ASN A 5 -20.30 -10.87 -21.06
N ASN A 6 -20.67 -12.15 -21.09
CA ASN A 6 -21.73 -12.70 -20.24
C ASN A 6 -21.21 -13.02 -18.83
N VAL A 7 -19.91 -12.91 -18.56
CA VAL A 7 -19.33 -13.17 -17.24
C VAL A 7 -19.48 -11.96 -16.31
N ARG A 8 -19.30 -10.75 -16.85
CA ARG A 8 -19.37 -9.50 -16.08
C ARG A 8 -20.04 -8.40 -16.89
N PHE A 9 -20.93 -7.65 -16.24
CA PHE A 9 -21.48 -6.43 -16.82
C PHE A 9 -20.53 -5.24 -16.56
N PRO A 10 -20.52 -4.23 -17.46
CA PRO A 10 -19.84 -2.98 -17.16
C PRO A 10 -20.31 -2.43 -15.81
N VAL A 11 -19.36 -2.00 -14.98
CA VAL A 11 -19.68 -1.38 -13.68
C VAL A 11 -20.52 -0.13 -13.95
N PHE A 12 -21.66 -0.03 -13.27
CA PHE A 12 -22.48 1.18 -13.31
C PHE A 12 -22.23 2.01 -12.06
N ASN A 13 -21.84 3.26 -12.24
CA ASN A 13 -21.55 4.18 -11.14
C ASN A 13 -22.79 5.02 -10.82
N PHE A 14 -23.19 5.07 -9.55
CA PHE A 14 -24.21 6.00 -9.06
C PHE A 14 -23.60 7.33 -8.59
N GLN A 15 -22.30 7.33 -8.29
CA GLN A 15 -21.60 8.48 -7.72
C GLN A 15 -20.43 8.94 -8.61
N TYR A 16 -20.32 10.25 -8.78
CA TYR A 16 -19.34 10.93 -9.62
C TYR A 16 -18.69 12.10 -8.86
N GLU A 17 -17.72 12.77 -9.47
CA GLU A 17 -17.05 13.95 -8.90
C GLU A 17 -17.99 15.18 -8.79
N ILE A 18 -19.14 15.11 -9.47
CA ILE A 18 -20.24 16.06 -9.34
C ILE A 18 -21.43 15.39 -8.66
N PRO A 19 -22.29 16.15 -7.94
CA PRO A 19 -23.50 15.61 -7.35
C PRO A 19 -24.43 15.02 -8.41
N VAL A 20 -25.13 13.94 -8.07
CA VAL A 20 -26.11 13.28 -8.94
C VAL A 20 -27.48 13.37 -8.28
N ASN A 21 -28.41 14.06 -8.93
CA ASN A 21 -29.77 14.21 -8.42
C ASN A 21 -30.54 12.87 -8.46
N TYR A 22 -30.42 12.15 -9.57
CA TYR A 22 -31.08 10.86 -9.80
C TYR A 22 -30.21 9.99 -10.71
N ALA A 23 -30.03 8.72 -10.34
CA ALA A 23 -29.47 7.68 -11.19
C ALA A 23 -30.29 6.40 -11.08
N GLU A 24 -30.57 5.79 -12.22
CA GLU A 24 -31.25 4.50 -12.30
C GLU A 24 -30.49 3.55 -13.22
N TYR A 25 -30.34 2.32 -12.77
CA TYR A 25 -29.79 1.22 -13.54
C TYR A 25 -30.80 0.08 -13.58
N GLN A 26 -31.11 -0.39 -14.78
CA GLN A 26 -32.03 -1.50 -15.00
C GLN A 26 -31.33 -2.65 -15.71
N THR A 27 -31.65 -3.88 -15.30
CA THR A 27 -31.16 -5.11 -15.92
C THR A 27 -32.32 -6.03 -16.28
N ASP A 28 -32.24 -6.60 -17.49
CA ASP A 28 -33.12 -7.64 -17.99
C ASP A 28 -32.28 -8.90 -18.22
N ILE A 29 -32.33 -9.83 -17.28
CA ILE A 29 -31.45 -11.00 -17.27
C ILE A 29 -32.27 -12.27 -17.48
N PRO A 30 -32.06 -13.05 -18.56
CA PRO A 30 -32.75 -14.32 -18.74
C PRO A 30 -32.58 -15.25 -17.53
N GLU A 31 -33.62 -15.99 -17.13
CA GLU A 31 -33.61 -16.81 -15.89
C GLU A 31 -32.52 -17.90 -15.86
N VAL A 32 -31.94 -18.20 -17.02
CA VAL A 32 -30.83 -19.14 -17.18
C VAL A 32 -29.48 -18.58 -16.73
N PHE A 33 -29.35 -17.27 -16.51
CA PHE A 33 -28.15 -16.63 -15.96
C PHE A 33 -28.46 -16.07 -14.57
N ILE A 34 -27.69 -16.50 -13.57
CA ILE A 34 -27.81 -16.04 -12.19
C ILE A 34 -26.56 -15.23 -11.87
N TYR A 35 -26.74 -13.95 -11.54
CA TYR A 35 -25.64 -13.06 -11.20
C TYR A 35 -25.70 -12.68 -9.72
N LYS A 36 -24.53 -12.66 -9.09
CA LYS A 36 -24.33 -11.99 -7.81
C LYS A 36 -24.25 -10.48 -8.03
N THR A 37 -25.06 -9.74 -7.28
CA THR A 37 -25.03 -8.27 -7.27
C THR A 37 -24.09 -7.79 -6.17
N LEU A 38 -23.09 -7.00 -6.56
CA LEU A 38 -22.12 -6.38 -5.66
C LEU A 38 -22.35 -4.87 -5.69
N LEU A 39 -22.81 -4.33 -4.57
CA LEU A 39 -22.92 -2.88 -4.34
C LEU A 39 -21.72 -2.41 -3.54
N THR A 40 -21.07 -1.35 -4.00
CA THR A 40 -19.98 -0.69 -3.29
C THR A 40 -20.38 0.72 -2.86
N GLY A 41 -19.59 1.33 -1.97
CA GLY A 41 -19.78 2.72 -1.51
C GLY A 41 -20.84 2.88 -0.42
N TYR A 42 -20.99 4.13 0.05
CA TYR A 42 -21.75 4.46 1.27
C TYR A 42 -23.18 4.99 1.02
N ASN A 43 -23.50 5.35 -0.22
CA ASN A 43 -24.82 5.89 -0.54
C ASN A 43 -25.85 4.77 -0.68
N LYS A 44 -27.08 5.05 -0.22
CA LYS A 44 -28.21 4.13 -0.34
C LYS A 44 -28.58 3.93 -1.81
N VAL A 45 -28.69 2.68 -2.22
CA VAL A 45 -29.23 2.27 -3.52
C VAL A 45 -30.46 1.41 -3.26
N GLU A 46 -31.61 1.86 -3.74
CA GLU A 46 -32.87 1.12 -3.63
C GLU A 46 -32.97 0.08 -4.74
N ALA A 47 -33.11 -1.19 -4.38
CA ALA A 47 -33.18 -2.29 -5.34
C ALA A 47 -34.58 -2.91 -5.35
N THR A 48 -35.14 -3.10 -6.53
CA THR A 48 -36.38 -3.86 -6.75
C THR A 48 -36.16 -4.89 -7.85
N SER A 49 -36.82 -6.06 -7.75
CA SER A 49 -36.75 -7.07 -8.81
C SER A 49 -38.07 -7.83 -8.96
N LYS A 50 -38.36 -8.28 -10.19
CA LYS A 50 -39.49 -9.16 -10.51
C LYS A 50 -39.14 -10.10 -11.65
N ILE A 51 -39.80 -11.25 -11.70
CA ILE A 51 -39.71 -12.18 -12.84
C ILE A 51 -40.80 -11.79 -13.85
N VAL A 52 -40.40 -11.57 -15.09
CA VAL A 52 -41.29 -11.29 -16.22
C VAL A 52 -41.34 -12.51 -17.14
N LYS A 53 -42.52 -12.82 -17.67
CA LYS A 53 -42.73 -13.88 -18.66
C LYS A 53 -43.11 -13.22 -19.98
N GLU A 54 -42.36 -13.49 -21.03
CA GLU A 54 -42.63 -13.00 -22.38
C GLU A 54 -42.65 -14.16 -23.37
N THR A 55 -43.10 -13.90 -24.58
CA THR A 55 -43.18 -14.88 -25.66
C THR A 55 -42.66 -14.22 -26.93
N GLU A 56 -41.57 -14.76 -27.48
CA GLU A 56 -41.04 -14.33 -28.76
C GLU A 56 -41.58 -15.23 -29.88
N SER A 57 -42.16 -14.63 -30.92
CA SER A 57 -42.68 -15.35 -32.09
C SER A 57 -41.64 -15.34 -33.21
N PHE A 58 -41.24 -16.53 -33.69
CA PHE A 58 -40.36 -16.68 -34.84
C PHE A 58 -41.14 -17.15 -36.06
N SER A 59 -41.01 -16.44 -37.18
CA SER A 59 -41.55 -16.87 -38.49
C SER A 59 -40.51 -17.70 -39.24
N HIS A 60 -40.77 -18.98 -39.45
CA HIS A 60 -39.92 -19.82 -40.31
C HIS A 60 -40.16 -19.54 -41.80
N LYS A 61 -39.20 -19.95 -42.65
CA LYS A 61 -39.24 -19.86 -44.13
C LYS A 61 -40.50 -20.46 -44.82
N TYR A 62 -41.39 -21.11 -44.06
CA TYR A 62 -42.62 -21.76 -44.52
C TYR A 62 -43.91 -21.19 -43.87
N ASN A 63 -43.91 -19.95 -43.37
CA ASN A 63 -45.06 -19.31 -42.68
C ASN A 63 -45.57 -20.07 -41.44
N GLN A 64 -44.75 -20.93 -40.84
CA GLN A 64 -45.03 -21.50 -39.52
C GLN A 64 -44.51 -20.54 -38.45
N GLN A 65 -45.42 -20.10 -37.59
CA GLN A 65 -45.12 -19.27 -36.42
C GLN A 65 -44.85 -20.19 -35.23
N SER A 66 -43.67 -20.08 -34.65
CA SER A 66 -43.31 -20.78 -33.41
C SER A 66 -43.14 -19.77 -32.30
N ASP A 67 -43.94 -19.91 -31.24
CA ASP A 67 -43.88 -19.08 -30.05
C ASP A 67 -42.93 -19.70 -29.02
N PHE A 68 -41.97 -18.92 -28.55
CA PHE A 68 -41.01 -19.36 -27.55
C PHE A 68 -41.21 -18.56 -26.25
N PRO A 69 -41.86 -19.14 -25.23
CA PRO A 69 -41.98 -18.48 -23.94
C PRO A 69 -40.62 -18.45 -23.25
N TYR A 70 -40.23 -17.29 -22.73
CA TYR A 70 -39.04 -17.15 -21.90
C TYR A 70 -39.35 -16.32 -20.66
N LYS A 71 -38.53 -16.52 -19.62
CA LYS A 71 -38.57 -15.67 -18.43
C LYS A 71 -37.25 -14.95 -18.25
N TYR A 72 -37.34 -13.76 -17.70
CA TYR A 72 -36.18 -12.97 -17.30
C TYR A 72 -36.47 -12.24 -16.00
N GLN A 73 -35.42 -11.98 -15.24
CA GLN A 73 -35.46 -11.11 -14.08
C GLN A 73 -35.26 -9.68 -14.55
N LEU A 74 -36.27 -8.84 -14.31
CA LEU A 74 -36.17 -7.39 -14.44
C LEU A 74 -35.84 -6.81 -13.05
N ALA A 75 -34.67 -6.21 -12.91
CA ALA A 75 -34.25 -5.51 -11.69
C ALA A 75 -34.01 -4.02 -11.96
N SER A 76 -34.37 -3.16 -11.00
CA SER A 76 -34.12 -1.72 -11.02
C SER A 76 -33.40 -1.30 -9.74
N TYR A 77 -32.35 -0.51 -9.91
CA TYR A 77 -31.51 0.06 -8.87
C TYR A 77 -31.56 1.57 -8.98
N LYS A 78 -32.05 2.25 -7.93
CA LYS A 78 -32.26 3.69 -7.91
C LYS A 78 -31.47 4.35 -6.80
N ALA A 79 -30.87 5.49 -7.12
CA ALA A 79 -30.10 6.31 -6.21
C ALA A 79 -30.49 7.78 -6.41
N GLU A 80 -30.80 8.48 -5.33
CA GLU A 80 -31.25 9.88 -5.34
C GLU A 80 -30.39 10.73 -4.41
N ASN A 81 -30.22 12.01 -4.76
CA ASN A 81 -29.50 13.00 -3.95
C ASN A 81 -28.09 12.54 -3.56
N ILE A 82 -27.37 11.95 -4.52
CA ILE A 82 -26.04 11.40 -4.29
C ILE A 82 -25.02 12.53 -4.29
N PRO A 83 -24.27 12.74 -3.20
CA PRO A 83 -23.26 13.78 -3.13
C PRO A 83 -22.08 13.48 -4.06
N ALA A 84 -21.37 14.53 -4.46
CA ALA A 84 -20.10 14.41 -5.16
C ALA A 84 -19.10 13.56 -4.35
N LEU A 85 -18.43 12.62 -5.02
CA LEU A 85 -17.27 11.92 -4.47
C LEU A 85 -16.06 12.85 -4.56
N LYS A 86 -15.65 13.38 -3.42
CA LYS A 86 -14.47 14.24 -3.31
C LYS A 86 -13.29 13.44 -2.81
N GLU A 87 -12.13 13.70 -3.39
CA GLU A 87 -10.88 13.12 -2.91
C GLU A 87 -10.54 13.69 -1.53
N GLU A 88 -10.26 12.79 -0.59
CA GLU A 88 -9.83 13.13 0.77
C GLU A 88 -8.36 12.78 0.93
N ALA A 89 -7.60 13.56 1.71
CA ALA A 89 -6.19 13.25 1.95
C ALA A 89 -6.04 11.87 2.62
N TYR A 90 -4.99 11.11 2.27
CA TYR A 90 -4.71 9.77 2.81
C TYR A 90 -5.82 8.76 2.49
N ILE A 91 -6.19 8.60 1.22
CA ILE A 91 -7.00 7.48 0.74
C ILE A 91 -6.13 6.53 -0.08
N ASP A 92 -6.47 5.24 -0.07
CA ASP A 92 -5.86 4.20 -0.88
C ASP A 92 -6.31 4.29 -2.35
N ASN A 93 -7.60 4.03 -2.60
CA ASN A 93 -8.19 4.06 -3.92
C ASN A 93 -9.63 4.55 -3.79
N ILE A 94 -9.87 5.77 -4.29
CA ILE A 94 -11.18 6.43 -4.24
C ILE A 94 -12.30 5.58 -4.88
N LYS A 95 -11.95 4.69 -5.83
CA LYS A 95 -12.92 3.81 -6.50
C LYS A 95 -13.52 2.77 -5.54
N ASN A 96 -12.81 2.36 -4.49
CA ASN A 96 -13.32 1.41 -3.48
C ASN A 96 -14.53 1.98 -2.72
N TYR A 97 -14.61 3.30 -2.62
CA TYR A 97 -15.65 4.01 -1.86
C TYR A 97 -16.74 4.60 -2.74
N ARG A 98 -16.59 4.51 -4.07
CA ARG A 98 -17.57 5.00 -5.02
C ARG A 98 -18.83 4.14 -4.96
N SER A 99 -19.99 4.80 -4.83
CA SER A 99 -21.25 4.07 -4.98
C SER A 99 -21.42 3.55 -6.40
N SER A 100 -21.38 2.23 -6.55
CA SER A 100 -21.46 1.53 -7.83
C SER A 100 -22.13 0.17 -7.69
N ILE A 101 -22.55 -0.39 -8.82
CA ILE A 101 -23.08 -1.76 -8.91
C ILE A 101 -22.29 -2.55 -9.95
N GLN A 102 -21.95 -3.78 -9.55
CA GLN A 102 -21.36 -4.79 -10.41
C GLN A 102 -22.18 -6.07 -10.36
N HIS A 103 -22.27 -6.74 -11.51
CA HIS A 103 -22.85 -8.06 -11.63
C HIS A 103 -21.79 -9.05 -12.05
N GLU A 104 -21.76 -10.18 -11.36
CA GLU A 104 -20.84 -11.27 -11.63
C GLU A 104 -21.59 -12.58 -11.78
N LEU A 105 -21.32 -13.29 -12.88
CA LEU A 105 -22.01 -14.53 -13.18
C LEU A 105 -21.67 -15.58 -12.13
N GLU A 106 -22.68 -16.00 -11.38
CA GLU A 106 -22.58 -17.00 -10.33
C GLU A 106 -22.95 -18.37 -10.87
N THR A 107 -23.99 -18.48 -11.72
CA THR A 107 -24.45 -19.77 -12.20
C THR A 107 -25.13 -19.64 -13.57
N THR A 108 -24.99 -20.66 -14.43
CA THR A 108 -25.92 -20.88 -15.53
C THR A 108 -26.80 -22.10 -15.28
N ARG A 109 -28.05 -22.04 -15.74
CA ARG A 109 -29.02 -23.12 -15.64
C ARG A 109 -29.76 -23.26 -16.96
N PHE A 110 -29.15 -23.96 -17.91
CA PHE A 110 -29.79 -24.27 -19.17
C PHE A 110 -30.65 -25.53 -19.03
N PRO A 111 -31.87 -25.59 -19.59
CA PRO A 111 -32.78 -26.73 -19.43
C PRO A 111 -32.19 -28.10 -19.81
N PHE A 112 -31.23 -28.14 -20.74
CA PHE A 112 -30.64 -29.38 -21.26
C PHE A 112 -29.19 -29.61 -20.83
N ASP A 113 -28.46 -28.56 -20.44
CA ASP A 113 -27.03 -28.65 -20.07
C ASP A 113 -26.82 -28.74 -18.55
N GLY A 114 -27.89 -28.66 -17.76
CA GLY A 114 -27.84 -28.71 -16.29
C GLY A 114 -27.44 -27.37 -15.65
N VAL A 115 -27.12 -27.43 -14.36
CA VAL A 115 -26.63 -26.28 -13.58
C VAL A 115 -25.11 -26.26 -13.62
N VAL A 116 -24.53 -25.14 -14.05
CA VAL A 116 -23.09 -24.88 -13.98
C VAL A 116 -22.84 -23.75 -13.01
N ASP A 117 -22.19 -24.05 -11.88
CA ASP A 117 -21.79 -23.05 -10.90
C ASP A 117 -20.41 -22.47 -11.29
N TYR A 118 -20.36 -21.15 -11.41
CA TYR A 118 -19.15 -20.38 -11.67
C TYR A 118 -18.66 -19.62 -10.44
N SER A 119 -19.52 -19.42 -9.42
CA SER A 119 -19.06 -18.90 -8.14
C SER A 119 -18.30 -19.99 -7.43
N MET A 120 -16.99 -19.82 -7.36
CA MET A 120 -16.10 -20.80 -6.77
C MET A 120 -15.90 -20.45 -5.31
N THR A 121 -15.70 -21.43 -4.42
CA THR A 121 -15.10 -21.15 -3.10
C THR A 121 -13.70 -20.56 -3.31
N TRP A 122 -13.08 -19.96 -2.28
CA TRP A 122 -11.68 -19.50 -2.39
C TRP A 122 -10.74 -20.63 -2.86
N ASP A 123 -10.94 -21.85 -2.35
CA ASP A 123 -10.20 -23.04 -2.81
C ASP A 123 -10.52 -23.37 -4.27
N GLY A 124 -11.78 -23.26 -4.68
CA GLY A 124 -12.16 -23.43 -6.08
C GLY A 124 -11.49 -22.40 -7.00
N VAL A 125 -11.40 -21.13 -6.59
CA VAL A 125 -10.69 -20.05 -7.31
C VAL A 125 -9.22 -20.41 -7.47
N ALA A 126 -8.56 -20.73 -6.36
CA ALA A 126 -7.15 -21.10 -6.35
C ALA A 126 -6.88 -22.31 -7.25
N LYS A 127 -7.67 -23.38 -7.12
CA LYS A 127 -7.53 -24.60 -7.92
C LYS A 127 -7.69 -24.35 -9.42
N ASN A 128 -8.71 -23.60 -9.83
CA ASN A 128 -8.91 -23.29 -11.25
C ASN A 128 -7.75 -22.47 -11.83
N ILE A 129 -7.19 -21.54 -11.05
CA ILE A 129 -6.01 -20.77 -11.47
C ILE A 129 -4.77 -21.67 -11.53
N PHE A 130 -4.60 -22.55 -10.55
CA PHE A 130 -3.51 -23.54 -10.54
C PHE A 130 -3.53 -24.44 -11.79
N ASP A 131 -4.71 -24.87 -12.21
CA ASP A 131 -4.89 -25.75 -13.37
C ASP A 131 -4.60 -25.07 -14.73
N TYR A 132 -4.44 -23.73 -14.77
CA TYR A 132 -4.12 -23.04 -16.01
C TYR A 132 -2.71 -23.33 -16.52
N ASN A 133 -2.60 -23.59 -17.82
CA ASN A 133 -1.31 -23.82 -18.49
C ASN A 133 -0.37 -22.62 -18.36
N SER A 134 -0.90 -21.40 -18.36
CA SER A 134 -0.16 -20.15 -18.19
C SER A 134 0.15 -19.80 -16.73
N PHE A 135 -0.15 -20.72 -15.80
CA PHE A 135 0.16 -20.58 -14.37
C PHE A 135 0.85 -21.83 -13.81
N GLY A 136 0.10 -22.89 -13.46
CA GLY A 136 0.65 -24.04 -12.73
C GLY A 136 1.65 -24.87 -13.54
N ARG A 137 1.48 -24.95 -14.88
CA ARG A 137 2.49 -25.59 -15.73
C ARG A 137 3.75 -24.75 -15.88
N GLU A 138 3.66 -23.42 -15.78
CA GLU A 138 4.83 -22.54 -15.81
C GLU A 138 5.66 -22.64 -14.53
N LEU A 139 5.02 -22.84 -13.36
CA LEU A 139 5.70 -23.10 -12.07
C LEU A 139 6.65 -24.30 -12.13
N ASN A 140 6.28 -25.32 -12.91
CA ASN A 140 7.04 -26.56 -13.03
C ASN A 140 8.13 -26.50 -14.12
N LYS A 141 8.33 -25.35 -14.78
CA LYS A 141 9.42 -25.16 -15.74
C LYS A 141 10.63 -24.60 -15.00
N ASP A 142 11.60 -25.45 -14.73
CA ASP A 142 12.86 -25.09 -14.06
C ASP A 142 14.11 -25.38 -14.91
N ASN A 143 13.97 -26.16 -15.98
CA ASN A 143 15.09 -26.59 -16.83
C ASN A 143 15.99 -25.49 -17.40
N TYR A 144 15.52 -24.23 -17.45
CA TYR A 144 16.29 -23.07 -17.90
C TYR A 144 17.07 -22.37 -16.77
N LEU A 145 16.84 -22.78 -15.51
CA LEU A 145 17.42 -22.21 -14.29
C LEU A 145 18.64 -23.01 -13.79
N ASP A 146 18.69 -24.30 -14.13
CA ASP A 146 19.63 -25.30 -13.61
C ASP A 146 21.08 -24.84 -13.47
N ALA A 147 21.65 -24.20 -14.50
CA ALA A 147 23.06 -23.82 -14.50
C ALA A 147 23.36 -22.71 -13.49
N TYR A 148 22.43 -21.76 -13.30
CA TYR A 148 22.61 -20.66 -12.37
C TYR A 148 22.39 -21.11 -10.92
N VAL A 149 21.32 -21.86 -10.66
CA VAL A 149 20.98 -22.36 -9.32
C VAL A 149 22.05 -23.33 -8.79
N LYS A 150 22.61 -24.20 -9.66
CA LYS A 150 23.73 -25.09 -9.29
C LYS A 150 24.99 -24.32 -8.88
N ALA A 151 25.29 -23.20 -9.55
CA ALA A 151 26.43 -22.35 -9.20
C ALA A 151 26.21 -21.56 -7.90
N LEU A 152 24.97 -21.17 -7.59
CA LEU A 152 24.63 -20.53 -6.31
C LEU A 152 24.78 -21.47 -5.12
N ASN A 153 24.28 -22.70 -5.26
CA ASN A 153 24.28 -23.71 -4.20
C ASN A 153 25.70 -24.15 -3.75
N SER A 154 26.75 -23.88 -4.53
CA SER A 154 28.13 -24.20 -4.13
C SER A 154 28.76 -23.18 -3.17
N ASN A 155 28.20 -21.97 -3.07
CA ASN A 155 28.85 -20.84 -2.39
C ASN A 155 28.06 -20.29 -1.19
N VAL A 156 26.78 -20.66 -1.05
CA VAL A 156 25.88 -20.10 -0.03
C VAL A 156 25.26 -21.21 0.80
N THR A 157 25.42 -21.15 2.13
CA THR A 157 25.12 -22.27 3.02
C THR A 157 23.78 -22.17 3.74
N THR A 158 23.27 -20.98 4.04
CA THR A 158 21.99 -20.82 4.78
C THR A 158 20.80 -20.62 3.83
N GLU A 159 19.59 -21.01 4.25
CA GLU A 159 18.37 -20.82 3.46
C GLU A 159 18.06 -19.35 3.22
N ILE A 160 18.29 -18.49 4.22
CA ILE A 160 18.04 -17.05 4.10
C ILE A 160 19.01 -16.38 3.12
N ASP A 161 20.30 -16.72 3.17
CA ASP A 161 21.28 -16.16 2.24
C ASP A 161 20.98 -16.59 0.79
N LYS A 162 20.51 -17.85 0.60
CA LYS A 162 20.07 -18.34 -0.72
C LYS A 162 18.86 -17.57 -1.21
N LEU A 163 17.86 -17.36 -0.34
CA LEU A 163 16.66 -16.60 -0.66
C LEU A 163 17.01 -15.18 -1.08
N GLU A 164 17.81 -14.46 -0.28
CA GLU A 164 18.24 -13.09 -0.57
C GLU A 164 19.00 -13.00 -1.90
N THR A 165 19.92 -13.94 -2.13
CA THR A 165 20.72 -13.97 -3.37
C THR A 165 19.84 -14.21 -4.61
N ILE A 166 18.90 -15.16 -4.53
CA ILE A 166 17.99 -15.47 -5.64
C ILE A 166 17.03 -14.31 -5.89
N PHE A 167 16.43 -13.76 -4.84
CA PHE A 167 15.54 -12.60 -4.94
C PHE A 167 16.23 -11.44 -5.64
N LYS A 168 17.46 -11.11 -5.23
CA LYS A 168 18.27 -10.06 -5.84
C LYS A 168 18.62 -10.33 -7.29
N PHE A 169 18.96 -11.58 -7.60
CA PHE A 169 19.24 -11.96 -8.97
C PHE A 169 18.03 -11.75 -9.88
N VAL A 170 16.85 -12.25 -9.49
CA VAL A 170 15.63 -12.10 -10.28
C VAL A 170 15.26 -10.62 -10.41
N GLN A 171 15.28 -9.87 -9.30
CA GLN A 171 15.01 -8.43 -9.28
C GLN A 171 15.96 -7.66 -10.21
N ALA A 172 17.25 -8.03 -10.28
CA ALA A 172 18.21 -7.39 -11.19
C ALA A 172 18.03 -7.83 -12.65
N LYS A 173 17.79 -9.12 -12.90
CA LYS A 173 17.71 -9.74 -14.22
C LYS A 173 16.44 -9.37 -14.98
N MET A 174 15.32 -9.22 -14.27
CA MET A 174 13.99 -9.04 -14.85
C MET A 174 13.53 -7.58 -14.76
N ASN A 175 12.91 -7.07 -15.82
CA ASN A 175 12.28 -5.75 -15.84
C ASN A 175 10.75 -5.89 -15.97
N PHE A 176 10.03 -5.30 -15.02
CA PHE A 176 8.59 -5.22 -15.07
C PHE A 176 8.12 -4.42 -16.29
N ASP A 177 7.19 -4.97 -17.05
CA ASP A 177 6.66 -4.35 -18.28
C ASP A 177 5.43 -3.45 -18.05
N GLY A 178 4.96 -3.34 -16.80
CA GLY A 178 3.81 -2.53 -16.41
C GLY A 178 2.48 -3.30 -16.37
N ASP A 179 2.46 -4.58 -16.75
CA ASP A 179 1.25 -5.40 -16.75
C ASP A 179 1.08 -6.19 -15.43
N TYR A 180 0.06 -5.85 -14.65
CA TYR A 180 -0.33 -6.65 -13.50
C TYR A 180 -1.22 -7.80 -13.96
N SER A 181 -0.70 -9.02 -13.87
CA SER A 181 -1.43 -10.24 -14.24
C SER A 181 -1.19 -11.37 -13.24
N ILE A 182 -2.20 -12.25 -13.12
CA ILE A 182 -2.03 -13.55 -12.46
C ILE A 182 -1.53 -14.64 -13.41
N LEU A 183 -1.55 -14.41 -14.72
CA LEU A 183 -1.15 -15.37 -15.75
C LEU A 183 0.06 -14.88 -16.53
N THR A 184 0.90 -15.81 -16.97
CA THR A 184 1.93 -15.51 -17.97
C THR A 184 1.30 -15.23 -19.34
N ASP A 185 1.91 -14.33 -20.11
CA ASP A 185 1.51 -14.04 -21.49
C ASP A 185 2.39 -14.82 -22.47
N LYS A 186 3.70 -14.66 -22.35
CA LYS A 186 4.71 -15.32 -23.20
C LYS A 186 5.41 -16.51 -22.53
N GLY A 187 5.18 -16.69 -21.22
CA GLY A 187 5.69 -17.81 -20.42
C GLY A 187 7.07 -17.55 -19.80
N VAL A 188 7.35 -18.22 -18.67
CA VAL A 188 8.51 -17.89 -17.81
C VAL A 188 9.86 -18.04 -18.52
N LYS A 189 9.99 -19.03 -19.40
CA LYS A 189 11.24 -19.28 -20.14
C LYS A 189 11.59 -18.16 -21.11
N LYS A 190 10.58 -17.62 -21.82
CA LYS A 190 10.78 -16.52 -22.76
C LYS A 190 11.00 -15.21 -22.02
N ALA A 191 10.19 -14.94 -20.99
CA ALA A 191 10.38 -13.78 -20.12
C ALA A 191 11.79 -13.72 -19.52
N TYR A 192 12.28 -14.84 -18.98
CA TYR A 192 13.64 -14.94 -18.43
C TYR A 192 14.73 -14.67 -19.47
N LYS A 193 14.57 -15.21 -20.69
CA LYS A 193 15.50 -14.96 -21.80
C LYS A 193 15.53 -13.49 -22.19
N ASP A 194 14.35 -12.89 -22.32
CA ASP A 194 14.17 -11.50 -22.75
C ASP A 194 14.53 -10.50 -21.63
N GLY A 195 14.53 -10.94 -20.37
CA GLY A 195 14.80 -10.09 -19.21
C GLY A 195 13.66 -9.12 -18.88
N THR A 196 12.44 -9.43 -19.29
CA THR A 196 11.26 -8.59 -19.07
C THR A 196 9.98 -9.43 -19.03
N GLY A 197 9.00 -9.02 -18.22
CA GLY A 197 7.71 -9.68 -18.15
C GLY A 197 6.76 -9.01 -17.16
N ASN A 198 5.55 -9.54 -17.09
CA ASN A 198 4.50 -9.12 -16.17
C ASN A 198 4.73 -9.66 -14.75
N THR A 199 3.89 -9.29 -13.79
CA THR A 199 4.04 -9.71 -12.38
C THR A 199 4.06 -11.24 -12.21
N ALA A 200 3.20 -11.96 -12.95
CA ALA A 200 3.20 -13.42 -12.92
C ALA A 200 4.52 -14.00 -13.45
N GLU A 201 4.99 -13.56 -14.61
CA GLU A 201 6.24 -14.09 -15.18
C GLU A 201 7.43 -13.88 -14.25
N ILE A 202 7.56 -12.69 -13.65
CA ILE A 202 8.68 -12.38 -12.73
C ILE A 202 8.61 -13.23 -11.47
N ASN A 203 7.46 -13.27 -10.80
CA ASN A 203 7.35 -13.96 -9.51
C ASN A 203 7.26 -15.47 -9.65
N LEU A 204 6.75 -16.01 -10.76
CA LEU A 204 6.82 -17.46 -11.03
C LEU A 204 8.27 -17.91 -11.32
N ILE A 205 9.09 -17.07 -11.98
CA ILE A 205 10.54 -17.32 -12.11
C ILE A 205 11.20 -17.35 -10.72
N LEU A 206 10.89 -16.38 -9.85
CA LEU A 206 11.40 -16.33 -8.48
C LEU A 206 11.05 -17.61 -7.71
N ILE A 207 9.77 -18.01 -7.73
CA ILE A 207 9.28 -19.22 -7.05
C ILE A 207 10.01 -20.46 -7.58
N ALA A 208 10.12 -20.61 -8.89
CA ALA A 208 10.80 -21.75 -9.51
C ALA A 208 12.28 -21.81 -9.06
N MET A 209 13.00 -20.69 -9.06
CA MET A 209 14.39 -20.65 -8.61
C MET A 209 14.54 -21.01 -7.12
N LEU A 210 13.68 -20.49 -6.26
CA LEU A 210 13.70 -20.78 -4.82
C LEU A 210 13.40 -22.26 -4.56
N LYS A 211 12.38 -22.83 -5.23
CA LYS A 211 12.08 -24.27 -5.18
C LYS A 211 13.28 -25.11 -5.61
N SER A 212 13.92 -24.78 -6.74
CA SER A 212 15.13 -25.49 -7.21
C SER A 212 16.33 -25.36 -6.25
N ALA A 213 16.36 -24.32 -5.40
CA ALA A 213 17.37 -24.15 -4.37
C ALA A 213 17.06 -24.89 -3.05
N GLY A 214 15.93 -25.60 -3.00
CA GLY A 214 15.47 -26.36 -1.83
C GLY A 214 14.62 -25.57 -0.85
N ILE A 215 14.22 -24.34 -1.20
CA ILE A 215 13.41 -23.48 -0.33
C ILE A 215 11.94 -23.67 -0.68
N LYS A 216 11.14 -24.12 0.31
CA LYS A 216 9.70 -24.25 0.15
C LYS A 216 9.09 -22.89 -0.14
N THR A 217 8.52 -22.72 -1.33
CA THR A 217 8.00 -21.44 -1.80
C THR A 217 6.72 -21.65 -2.59
N ASP A 218 5.67 -20.94 -2.25
CA ASP A 218 4.35 -21.05 -2.88
C ASP A 218 3.91 -19.69 -3.46
N PRO A 219 3.12 -19.68 -4.55
CA PRO A 219 2.55 -18.45 -5.09
C PRO A 219 1.42 -17.91 -4.19
N VAL A 220 1.31 -16.60 -4.12
CA VAL A 220 0.20 -15.89 -3.48
C VAL A 220 -0.48 -15.01 -4.52
N LEU A 221 -1.78 -15.22 -4.73
CA LEU A 221 -2.62 -14.33 -5.53
C LEU A 221 -2.98 -13.11 -4.71
N ILE A 222 -2.81 -11.92 -5.30
CA ILE A 222 -3.16 -10.66 -4.67
C ILE A 222 -3.96 -9.78 -5.61
N SER A 223 -4.71 -8.84 -5.01
CA SER A 223 -5.33 -7.74 -5.70
C SER A 223 -4.56 -6.47 -5.34
N THR A 224 -4.00 -5.74 -6.29
CA THR A 224 -3.32 -4.48 -5.97
C THR A 224 -4.32 -3.41 -5.52
N ILE A 225 -3.86 -2.39 -4.80
CA ILE A 225 -4.71 -1.29 -4.29
C ILE A 225 -5.57 -0.69 -5.42
N GLN A 226 -5.00 -0.52 -6.61
CA GLN A 226 -5.70 0.05 -7.77
C GLN A 226 -6.77 -0.87 -8.36
N HIS A 227 -6.63 -2.20 -8.18
CA HIS A 227 -7.62 -3.19 -8.61
C HIS A 227 -8.80 -3.31 -7.63
N GLY A 228 -8.57 -2.97 -6.36
CA GLY A 228 -9.58 -2.90 -5.32
C GLY A 228 -9.57 -4.12 -4.38
N VAL A 229 -10.45 -4.15 -3.40
CA VAL A 229 -10.42 -5.18 -2.35
C VAL A 229 -11.19 -6.45 -2.78
N PRO A 230 -10.60 -7.65 -2.67
CA PRO A 230 -11.26 -8.90 -3.03
C PRO A 230 -12.24 -9.35 -1.93
N VAL A 231 -13.48 -8.86 -1.95
CA VAL A 231 -14.49 -9.12 -0.89
C VAL A 231 -15.32 -10.40 -1.09
N TYR A 232 -15.21 -11.07 -2.25
CA TYR A 232 -15.89 -12.33 -2.53
C TYR A 232 -15.07 -13.18 -3.52
N PRO A 233 -15.11 -14.52 -3.42
CA PRO A 233 -14.47 -15.40 -4.39
C PRO A 233 -15.00 -15.20 -5.82
N ASN A 234 -14.10 -14.90 -6.75
CA ASN A 234 -14.39 -15.01 -8.17
C ASN A 234 -13.11 -15.14 -9.02
N ARG A 235 -13.25 -15.24 -10.34
CA ARG A 235 -12.12 -15.47 -11.27
C ARG A 235 -11.31 -14.22 -11.61
N THR A 236 -11.78 -13.04 -11.21
CA THR A 236 -11.22 -11.73 -11.62
C THR A 236 -10.78 -10.84 -10.45
N VAL A 237 -10.93 -11.30 -9.21
CA VAL A 237 -10.58 -10.55 -7.99
C VAL A 237 -9.08 -10.36 -7.80
N PHE A 238 -8.25 -11.22 -8.41
CA PHE A 238 -6.80 -11.09 -8.33
C PHE A 238 -6.25 -10.59 -9.66
N ASN A 239 -5.24 -9.74 -9.59
CA ASN A 239 -4.53 -9.21 -10.74
C ASN A 239 -3.01 -9.30 -10.62
N SER A 240 -2.46 -9.88 -9.55
CA SER A 240 -1.01 -10.08 -9.43
C SER A 240 -0.68 -11.34 -8.63
N VAL A 241 0.56 -11.79 -8.74
CA VAL A 241 1.11 -12.97 -8.07
C VAL A 241 2.42 -12.57 -7.42
N ILE A 242 2.60 -12.93 -6.16
CA ILE A 242 3.83 -12.75 -5.38
C ILE A 242 4.32 -14.11 -4.85
N ALA A 243 5.52 -14.15 -4.28
CA ALA A 243 6.11 -15.36 -3.70
C ALA A 243 5.99 -15.37 -2.17
N ALA A 244 5.69 -16.54 -1.59
CA ALA A 244 5.76 -16.78 -0.16
C ALA A 244 6.73 -17.93 0.13
N ALA A 245 7.89 -17.63 0.68
CA ALA A 245 8.87 -18.63 1.12
C ALA A 245 8.66 -18.99 2.60
N GLU A 246 8.86 -20.25 2.95
CA GLU A 246 8.83 -20.73 4.34
C GLU A 246 10.25 -21.05 4.81
N ILE A 247 10.73 -20.29 5.81
CA ILE A 247 12.04 -20.49 6.47
C ILE A 247 11.82 -20.45 7.98
N ASP A 248 12.34 -21.44 8.70
CA ASP A 248 12.19 -21.55 10.17
C ASP A 248 10.73 -21.43 10.67
N GLY A 249 9.77 -21.93 9.89
CA GLY A 249 8.33 -21.86 10.19
C GLY A 249 7.72 -20.46 10.03
N LYS A 250 8.43 -19.51 9.43
CA LYS A 250 7.95 -18.16 9.12
C LYS A 250 7.74 -18.00 7.62
N GLN A 251 6.65 -17.33 7.25
CA GLN A 251 6.38 -16.93 5.88
C GLN A 251 7.06 -15.59 5.58
N ILE A 252 7.80 -15.56 4.48
CA ILE A 252 8.46 -14.36 3.95
C ILE A 252 7.84 -14.05 2.59
N LEU A 253 7.12 -12.92 2.52
CA LEU A 253 6.49 -12.46 1.28
C LEU A 253 7.45 -11.61 0.46
N MET A 254 7.45 -11.82 -0.85
CA MET A 254 8.35 -11.17 -1.78
C MET A 254 7.66 -10.90 -3.12
N ASP A 255 7.89 -9.71 -3.66
CA ASP A 255 7.62 -9.40 -5.06
C ASP A 255 8.90 -8.86 -5.71
N ALA A 256 9.40 -9.57 -6.73
CA ALA A 256 10.62 -9.19 -7.44
C ALA A 256 10.37 -8.21 -8.61
N SER A 257 9.13 -7.79 -8.86
CA SER A 257 8.77 -6.84 -9.92
C SER A 257 9.19 -5.40 -9.61
N ASN A 258 9.22 -5.02 -8.33
CA ASN A 258 9.70 -3.71 -7.88
C ASN A 258 11.21 -3.74 -7.58
N LYS A 259 11.97 -2.80 -8.14
CA LYS A 259 13.44 -2.71 -8.00
C LYS A 259 13.93 -2.22 -6.63
N TYR A 260 13.05 -1.62 -5.84
CA TYR A 260 13.35 -0.96 -4.56
C TYR A 260 12.88 -1.75 -3.33
N SER A 261 12.14 -2.84 -3.55
CA SER A 261 11.74 -3.77 -2.50
C SER A 261 12.92 -4.59 -1.96
N SER A 262 12.93 -4.79 -0.65
CA SER A 262 13.81 -5.72 0.05
C SER A 262 13.06 -7.00 0.39
N VAL A 263 13.77 -8.08 0.72
CA VAL A 263 13.15 -9.32 1.17
C VAL A 263 12.21 -9.06 2.35
N GLY A 264 10.99 -9.60 2.29
CA GLY A 264 9.97 -9.43 3.31
C GLY A 264 9.26 -8.07 3.29
N ILE A 265 9.62 -7.16 2.38
CA ILE A 265 9.01 -5.83 2.23
C ILE A 265 8.35 -5.76 0.85
N LEU A 266 7.03 -5.88 0.82
CA LEU A 266 6.26 -5.83 -0.42
C LEU A 266 6.21 -4.41 -1.04
N PRO A 267 6.01 -4.29 -2.36
CA PRO A 267 5.55 -3.05 -3.00
C PRO A 267 4.34 -2.46 -2.29
N LEU A 268 4.24 -1.12 -2.23
CA LEU A 268 3.15 -0.45 -1.51
C LEU A 268 1.80 -0.72 -2.15
N GLU A 269 1.76 -0.87 -3.47
CA GLU A 269 0.58 -1.24 -4.25
C GLU A 269 0.04 -2.63 -3.91
N ASP A 270 0.85 -3.50 -3.30
CA ASP A 270 0.46 -4.86 -2.92
C ASP A 270 -0.12 -4.94 -1.50
N LEU A 271 -0.02 -3.86 -0.71
CA LEU A 271 -0.52 -3.79 0.68
C LEU A 271 -2.04 -3.64 0.76
N ASN A 272 -2.76 -4.56 0.10
CA ASN A 272 -4.20 -4.50 -0.04
C ASN A 272 -4.89 -5.65 0.72
N TRP A 273 -4.89 -5.51 2.05
CA TRP A 273 -5.52 -6.43 3.00
C TRP A 273 -4.94 -7.84 2.93
N THR A 274 -5.60 -8.76 2.24
CA THR A 274 -5.26 -10.20 2.25
C THR A 274 -5.08 -10.75 0.84
N GLY A 275 -4.14 -11.69 0.70
CA GLY A 275 -3.94 -12.51 -0.48
C GLY A 275 -4.44 -13.95 -0.30
N ARG A 276 -4.31 -14.76 -1.35
CA ARG A 276 -4.56 -16.20 -1.33
C ARG A 276 -3.30 -16.97 -1.71
N LEU A 277 -2.70 -17.60 -0.71
CA LEU A 277 -1.62 -18.57 -0.91
C LEU A 277 -2.20 -19.82 -1.58
N ILE A 278 -1.57 -20.29 -2.66
CA ILE A 278 -1.94 -21.54 -3.33
C ILE A 278 -0.87 -22.58 -3.01
N LYS A 279 -1.26 -23.68 -2.37
CA LYS A 279 -0.39 -24.82 -2.10
C LYS A 279 -0.45 -25.84 -3.23
N GLU A 280 0.49 -26.77 -3.21
CA GLU A 280 0.44 -27.94 -4.08
C GLU A 280 -0.90 -28.68 -3.90
N GLU A 281 -1.44 -29.23 -4.99
CA GLU A 281 -2.76 -29.89 -5.06
C GLU A 281 -4.00 -28.95 -5.09
N GLY A 282 -3.78 -27.63 -5.03
CA GLY A 282 -4.84 -26.62 -5.24
C GLY A 282 -5.55 -26.15 -3.97
N ASP A 283 -5.07 -26.56 -2.80
CA ASP A 283 -5.50 -26.01 -1.51
C ASP A 283 -5.12 -24.53 -1.39
N SER A 284 -5.95 -23.75 -0.70
CA SER A 284 -5.70 -22.31 -0.52
C SER A 284 -5.68 -21.90 0.96
N GLN A 285 -4.97 -20.81 1.24
CA GLN A 285 -4.95 -20.20 2.56
C GLN A 285 -5.00 -18.67 2.43
N GLU A 286 -5.78 -18.02 3.30
CA GLU A 286 -5.69 -16.56 3.46
C GLU A 286 -4.33 -16.17 4.02
N ILE A 287 -3.76 -15.08 3.51
CA ILE A 287 -2.53 -14.52 4.05
C ILE A 287 -2.66 -13.00 4.20
N ASN A 288 -2.23 -12.46 5.33
CA ASN A 288 -2.20 -11.02 5.54
C ASN A 288 -1.04 -10.41 4.75
N LEU A 289 -1.34 -9.38 3.96
CA LEU A 289 -0.34 -8.64 3.17
C LEU A 289 0.15 -7.39 3.92
N VAL A 290 -0.66 -6.88 4.86
CA VAL A 290 -0.34 -5.68 5.62
C VAL A 290 0.58 -6.06 6.79
N PRO A 291 1.73 -5.39 6.95
CA PRO A 291 2.67 -5.69 8.03
C PRO A 291 2.12 -5.25 9.39
N ASP A 292 2.34 -6.07 10.42
CA ASP A 292 2.01 -5.72 11.81
C ASP A 292 3.17 -5.03 12.54
N LYS A 293 4.36 -4.98 11.91
CA LYS A 293 5.57 -4.38 12.48
C LYS A 293 5.73 -2.94 12.01
N ASN A 294 6.09 -2.06 12.95
CA ASN A 294 6.39 -0.66 12.63
C ASN A 294 7.65 -0.54 11.77
N SER A 295 7.51 0.20 10.67
CA SER A 295 8.64 0.77 9.93
C SER A 295 9.09 2.06 10.61
N ASN A 296 10.39 2.29 10.73
CA ASN A 296 10.94 3.32 11.61
C ASN A 296 11.71 4.39 10.85
N GLU A 297 11.53 5.64 11.25
CA GLU A 297 12.43 6.75 10.97
C GLU A 297 13.04 7.24 12.28
N ASN A 298 14.36 7.05 12.45
CA ASN A 298 15.09 7.50 13.62
C ASN A 298 16.02 8.65 13.23
N VAL A 299 15.72 9.86 13.69
CA VAL A 299 16.48 11.09 13.47
C VAL A 299 17.29 11.41 14.71
N ASN A 300 18.60 11.52 14.57
CA ASN A 300 19.50 11.96 15.65
C ASN A 300 20.15 13.26 15.22
N ILE A 301 20.04 14.29 16.07
CA ILE A 301 20.60 15.61 15.80
C ILE A 301 21.50 16.00 16.98
N VAL A 302 22.69 16.48 16.65
CA VAL A 302 23.56 17.18 17.60
C VAL A 302 23.84 18.55 17.01
N VAL A 303 23.49 19.60 17.74
CA VAL A 303 23.57 20.98 17.26
C VAL A 303 24.11 21.90 18.34
N ALA A 304 25.00 22.81 17.94
CA ALA A 304 25.44 23.92 18.76
C ALA A 304 24.75 25.21 18.30
N LEU A 305 24.25 25.98 19.25
CA LEU A 305 23.61 27.26 19.04
C LEU A 305 24.53 28.39 19.53
N ASP A 306 24.68 29.44 18.73
CA ASP A 306 25.38 30.65 19.15
C ASP A 306 24.43 31.78 19.62
N ALA A 307 25.01 32.83 20.18
CA ALA A 307 24.26 33.97 20.73
C ALA A 307 23.51 34.78 19.66
N GLN A 308 23.82 34.57 18.37
CA GLN A 308 23.17 35.21 17.22
C GLN A 308 22.08 34.32 16.62
N GLY A 309 21.82 33.15 17.20
CA GLY A 309 20.78 32.24 16.75
C GLY A 309 21.23 31.32 15.61
N LYS A 310 22.51 31.33 15.24
CA LYS A 310 23.06 30.42 14.23
C LYS A 310 23.24 29.03 14.83
N MET A 311 22.74 28.05 14.10
CA MET A 311 22.88 26.63 14.39
C MET A 311 23.95 26.03 13.49
N VAL A 312 24.85 25.25 14.09
CA VAL A 312 25.79 24.39 13.37
C VAL A 312 25.70 23.00 13.99
N GLY A 313 25.44 21.98 13.17
CA GLY A 313 25.19 20.65 13.69
C GLY A 313 25.38 19.55 12.67
N GLN A 314 25.06 18.35 13.11
CA GLN A 314 25.03 17.15 12.30
C GLN A 314 23.75 16.36 12.55
N THR A 315 23.23 15.76 11.49
CA THR A 315 22.02 14.95 11.49
C THR A 315 22.37 13.56 11.00
N ARG A 316 21.80 12.53 11.65
CA ARG A 316 21.82 11.15 11.17
C ARG A 316 20.41 10.57 11.18
N ILE A 317 19.92 10.19 10.00
CA ILE A 317 18.58 9.63 9.79
C ILE A 317 18.73 8.16 9.45
N ARG A 318 18.03 7.27 10.17
CA ARG A 318 17.94 5.85 9.84
C ARG A 318 16.50 5.49 9.52
N LYS A 319 16.26 5.06 8.29
CA LYS A 319 14.98 4.58 7.77
C LYS A 319 14.99 3.05 7.73
N THR A 320 13.87 2.41 8.04
CA THR A 320 13.72 0.94 7.95
C THR A 320 12.50 0.54 7.16
N ASP A 321 12.57 -0.67 6.60
CA ASP A 321 11.46 -1.40 6.00
C ASP A 321 10.74 -0.51 4.97
N TYR A 322 9.44 -0.27 5.10
CA TYR A 322 8.68 0.51 4.13
C TYR A 322 9.03 2.01 4.09
N VAL A 323 9.64 2.56 5.15
CA VAL A 323 10.15 3.95 5.13
C VAL A 323 11.41 4.02 4.26
N ALA A 324 12.26 2.99 4.32
CA ALA A 324 13.45 2.89 3.47
C ALA A 324 13.07 2.66 2.00
N GLN A 325 12.10 1.78 1.73
CA GLN A 325 11.62 1.56 0.36
C GLN A 325 11.03 2.84 -0.25
N ARG A 326 10.11 3.53 0.45
CA ARG A 326 9.53 4.80 -0.02
C ARG A 326 10.59 5.84 -0.32
N PHE A 327 11.63 5.89 0.51
CA PHE A 327 12.74 6.80 0.29
C PHE A 327 13.41 6.51 -1.06
N ARG A 328 13.84 5.26 -1.29
CA ARG A 328 14.48 4.84 -2.55
C ARG A 328 13.60 5.11 -3.77
N GLU A 329 12.31 4.78 -3.69
CA GLU A 329 11.36 5.04 -4.79
C GLU A 329 11.23 6.55 -5.08
N SER A 330 11.19 7.38 -4.03
CA SER A 330 11.04 8.83 -4.17
C SER A 330 12.30 9.55 -4.67
N THR A 331 13.48 8.93 -4.51
CA THR A 331 14.78 9.50 -4.91
C THR A 331 15.36 8.84 -6.17
N ALA A 332 14.80 7.72 -6.61
CA ALA A 332 15.24 6.92 -7.77
C ALA A 332 15.54 7.72 -9.05
N LEU A 333 14.78 8.79 -9.30
CA LEU A 333 14.89 9.61 -10.52
C LEU A 333 15.60 10.95 -10.27
N LEU A 334 16.10 11.19 -9.06
CA LEU A 334 16.81 12.40 -8.69
C LEU A 334 18.32 12.18 -8.77
N THR A 335 19.04 13.22 -9.17
CA THR A 335 20.48 13.30 -8.94
C THR A 335 20.73 13.72 -7.50
N ASP A 336 21.92 13.42 -6.96
CA ASP A 336 22.32 13.83 -5.61
C ASP A 336 22.10 15.33 -5.37
N ASP A 337 22.51 16.19 -6.30
CA ASP A 337 22.31 17.65 -6.20
C ASP A 337 20.83 18.04 -6.09
N LYS A 338 19.96 17.45 -6.92
CA LYS A 338 18.51 17.74 -6.87
C LYS A 338 17.87 17.20 -5.60
N TYR A 339 18.35 16.07 -5.12
CA TYR A 339 17.90 15.53 -3.85
C TYR A 339 18.31 16.44 -2.70
N LEU A 340 19.54 16.94 -2.68
CA LEU A 340 20.03 17.88 -1.67
C LEU A 340 19.25 19.21 -1.70
N GLU A 341 19.03 19.80 -2.87
CA GLU A 341 18.21 21.02 -3.02
C GLU A 341 16.80 20.82 -2.44
N LYS A 342 16.18 19.68 -2.76
CA LYS A 342 14.87 19.31 -2.23
C LYS A 342 14.93 19.14 -0.71
N LEU A 343 15.92 18.42 -0.19
CA LEU A 343 16.08 18.18 1.25
C LEU A 343 16.31 19.48 2.02
N GLU A 344 17.14 20.40 1.51
CA GLU A 344 17.32 21.73 2.08
C GLU A 344 16.00 22.51 2.11
N SER A 345 15.22 22.46 1.03
CA SER A 345 13.91 23.11 0.94
C SER A 345 12.90 22.52 1.93
N ASP A 346 12.78 21.20 1.98
CA ASP A 346 11.88 20.45 2.86
C ASP A 346 12.22 20.68 4.34
N LEU A 347 13.50 20.92 4.66
CA LEU A 347 14.00 21.23 6.00
C LEU A 347 14.13 22.75 6.27
N GLY A 348 13.32 23.58 5.62
CA GLY A 348 13.21 25.01 5.96
C GLY A 348 14.41 25.86 5.53
N GLY A 349 15.16 25.41 4.53
CA GLY A 349 16.30 26.13 3.94
C GLY A 349 17.54 26.14 4.83
N ILE A 350 17.83 25.02 5.50
CA ILE A 350 19.18 24.76 6.03
C ILE A 350 20.19 24.64 4.89
N LEU A 351 21.47 24.85 5.19
CA LEU A 351 22.57 24.57 4.25
C LEU A 351 23.20 23.24 4.63
N ILE A 352 23.25 22.29 3.70
CA ILE A 352 23.75 20.92 3.90
C ILE A 352 25.19 20.81 3.38
N ASP A 353 26.04 20.11 4.15
CA ASP A 353 27.41 19.76 3.77
C ASP A 353 27.74 18.33 4.23
N ASP A 354 28.77 17.71 3.66
CA ASP A 354 29.26 16.37 4.03
C ASP A 354 28.13 15.30 4.04
N TYR A 355 27.23 15.37 3.04
CA TYR A 355 26.15 14.40 2.88
C TYR A 355 26.73 13.02 2.53
N LYS A 356 26.26 12.01 3.24
CA LYS A 356 26.62 10.61 3.05
C LYS A 356 25.38 9.74 3.17
N GLN A 357 25.27 8.80 2.25
CA GLN A 357 24.25 7.77 2.27
C GLN A 357 24.90 6.40 2.35
N VAL A 358 24.29 5.51 3.16
CA VAL A 358 24.72 4.12 3.33
C VAL A 358 23.51 3.21 3.18
N ASN A 359 23.73 2.01 2.62
CA ASN A 359 22.70 1.01 2.31
C ASN A 359 21.65 1.52 1.30
N ASP A 360 22.10 2.25 0.29
CA ASP A 360 21.23 2.71 -0.80
C ASP A 360 20.71 1.56 -1.67
N ASP A 361 21.43 0.43 -1.71
CA ASP A 361 20.94 -0.78 -2.36
C ASP A 361 19.78 -1.45 -1.59
N THR A 362 19.16 -2.43 -2.22
CA THR A 362 18.04 -3.18 -1.63
C THR A 362 18.48 -4.41 -0.84
N ASN A 363 19.80 -4.64 -0.65
CA ASN A 363 20.34 -5.74 0.16
C ASN A 363 20.06 -5.52 1.65
N SER A 364 19.86 -4.27 2.05
CA SER A 364 19.38 -3.93 3.38
C SER A 364 17.94 -3.44 3.32
N SER A 365 17.11 -3.82 4.29
CA SER A 365 15.83 -3.15 4.54
C SER A 365 16.01 -1.76 5.17
N THR A 366 17.22 -1.20 5.21
CA THR A 366 17.54 0.05 5.89
C THR A 366 18.26 1.01 4.96
N VAL A 367 18.00 2.31 5.11
CA VAL A 367 18.78 3.39 4.51
C VAL A 367 19.24 4.31 5.63
N ILE A 368 20.50 4.74 5.57
CA ILE A 368 21.06 5.69 6.52
C ILE A 368 21.57 6.90 5.76
N GLU A 369 21.13 8.08 6.19
CA GLU A 369 21.62 9.37 5.72
C GLU A 369 22.33 10.09 6.87
N SER A 370 23.42 10.76 6.57
CA SER A 370 24.08 11.65 7.51
C SER A 370 24.61 12.88 6.81
N PHE A 371 24.46 14.04 7.43
CA PHE A 371 24.96 15.30 6.90
C PHE A 371 25.26 16.30 8.01
N LYS A 372 26.15 17.25 7.71
CA LYS A 372 26.34 18.47 8.50
C LYS A 372 25.38 19.53 7.99
N PHE A 373 24.97 20.43 8.88
CA PHE A 373 24.13 21.55 8.49
C PHE A 373 24.52 22.85 9.18
N THR A 374 24.21 23.96 8.51
CA THR A 374 24.21 25.30 9.09
C THR A 374 22.86 25.97 8.87
N SER A 375 22.37 26.74 9.85
CA SER A 375 21.16 27.53 9.67
C SER A 375 21.12 28.79 10.51
N ASN A 376 20.56 29.86 9.94
CA ASN A 376 20.28 31.12 10.64
C ASN A 376 18.76 31.44 10.69
N LYS A 377 17.89 30.48 10.30
CA LYS A 377 16.44 30.71 10.10
C LYS A 377 15.56 30.05 11.15
N HIS A 378 16.12 29.16 11.98
CA HIS A 378 15.35 28.30 12.88
C HIS A 378 15.37 28.74 14.35
N CYS A 379 15.85 29.96 14.59
CA CYS A 379 15.80 30.66 15.87
C CYS A 379 15.19 32.04 15.67
N GLU A 380 14.38 32.48 16.62
CA GLU A 380 13.90 33.86 16.69
C GLU A 380 14.55 34.56 17.88
N ILE A 381 15.09 35.76 17.67
CA ILE A 381 15.64 36.58 18.76
C ILE A 381 14.74 37.79 18.98
N ILE A 382 14.07 37.82 20.13
CA ILE A 382 13.12 38.87 20.49
C ILE A 382 13.45 39.36 21.89
N ALA A 383 13.74 40.66 22.03
CA ALA A 383 14.08 41.28 23.31
C ALA A 383 15.20 40.56 24.09
N GLY A 384 16.24 40.09 23.38
CA GLY A 384 17.38 39.39 23.98
C GLY A 384 17.11 37.94 24.41
N LYS A 385 15.93 37.39 24.13
CA LYS A 385 15.61 35.97 24.31
C LYS A 385 15.70 35.22 23.00
N ILE A 386 16.16 33.98 23.05
CA ILE A 386 16.21 33.07 21.89
C ILE A 386 15.06 32.07 22.00
N TYR A 387 14.25 31.97 20.95
CA TYR A 387 13.13 31.04 20.84
C TYR A 387 13.46 29.95 19.82
N ILE A 388 13.30 28.69 20.22
CA ILE A 388 13.69 27.52 19.45
C ILE A 388 12.51 26.55 19.39
N ASN A 389 12.24 25.98 18.22
CA ASN A 389 11.28 24.89 18.09
C ASN A 389 11.91 23.56 18.56
N PRO A 390 11.24 22.74 19.39
CA PRO A 390 11.79 21.46 19.85
C PRO A 390 12.21 20.50 18.73
N LEU A 391 11.53 20.52 17.58
CA LEU A 391 11.88 19.72 16.40
C LEU A 391 12.86 20.41 15.46
N LEU A 392 13.34 21.61 15.81
CA LEU A 392 14.17 22.47 14.96
C LEU A 392 13.48 22.72 13.60
N PHE A 393 13.98 22.07 12.54
CA PHE A 393 13.50 22.17 11.16
C PHE A 393 12.66 20.96 10.71
N PHE A 394 12.39 19.99 11.59
CA PHE A 394 11.50 18.84 11.31
C PHE A 394 10.04 19.08 11.72
N ASN A 395 9.67 20.31 12.09
CA ASN A 395 8.32 20.59 12.55
C ASN A 395 7.29 20.48 11.42
N SER A 396 6.14 19.86 11.70
CA SER A 396 5.02 19.86 10.76
C SER A 396 4.32 21.21 10.78
N THR A 397 4.02 21.77 9.61
CA THR A 397 3.45 23.12 9.51
C THR A 397 1.92 23.15 9.47
N GLN A 398 1.26 22.02 9.14
CA GLN A 398 -0.20 21.96 8.99
C GLN A 398 -0.79 20.61 9.41
N ASN A 399 -2.04 20.64 9.91
CA ASN A 399 -2.82 19.42 10.15
C ASN A 399 -3.25 18.82 8.80
N PRO A 400 -2.91 17.57 8.47
CA PRO A 400 -3.48 16.93 7.29
C PRO A 400 -4.98 16.63 7.42
N PHE A 401 -5.53 16.61 8.64
CA PHE A 401 -6.91 16.24 8.92
C PHE A 401 -7.74 17.46 9.35
N VAL A 402 -8.32 18.15 8.36
CA VAL A 402 -9.09 19.40 8.59
C VAL A 402 -10.60 19.25 8.41
N LEU A 403 -11.07 18.17 7.79
CA LEU A 403 -12.49 17.95 7.49
C LEU A 403 -13.31 17.87 8.79
N GLU A 404 -14.57 18.33 8.75
CA GLU A 404 -15.50 18.20 9.88
C GLU A 404 -16.05 16.79 10.01
N LYS A 405 -16.30 16.13 8.88
CA LYS A 405 -16.75 14.75 8.80
C LYS A 405 -16.01 14.07 7.67
N ARG A 406 -15.71 12.79 7.86
CA ARG A 406 -15.01 11.97 6.88
C ARG A 406 -15.87 10.76 6.53
N GLN A 407 -15.98 10.44 5.25
CA GLN A 407 -16.75 9.27 4.79
C GLN A 407 -15.85 8.07 4.54
N MET A 408 -14.63 8.30 4.06
CA MET A 408 -13.68 7.26 3.70
C MET A 408 -12.65 7.05 4.83
N PRO A 409 -12.09 5.84 4.98
CA PRO A 409 -11.03 5.62 5.96
C PRO A 409 -9.79 6.47 5.65
N VAL A 410 -8.92 6.61 6.66
CA VAL A 410 -7.57 7.14 6.49
C VAL A 410 -6.63 5.97 6.23
N TYR A 411 -5.97 5.97 5.09
CA TYR A 411 -5.00 4.96 4.69
C TYR A 411 -3.56 5.48 4.91
N PHE A 412 -2.89 4.93 5.92
CA PHE A 412 -1.47 5.15 6.18
C PHE A 412 -0.56 4.12 5.48
N GLY A 413 -1.13 3.01 5.03
CA GLY A 413 -0.44 1.93 4.31
C GLY A 413 0.26 0.92 5.20
N TYR A 414 1.03 1.38 6.18
CA TYR A 414 1.74 0.51 7.12
C TYR A 414 1.94 1.20 8.48
N PRO A 415 2.08 0.43 9.58
CA PRO A 415 2.45 0.98 10.87
C PRO A 415 3.82 1.67 10.83
N LYS A 416 3.93 2.87 11.41
CA LYS A 416 5.12 3.71 11.35
C LYS A 416 5.46 4.33 12.70
N THR A 417 6.75 4.38 13.03
CA THR A 417 7.30 5.16 14.15
C THR A 417 8.29 6.20 13.66
N ASP A 418 8.09 7.46 14.06
CA ASP A 418 9.04 8.56 13.90
C ASP A 418 9.64 8.89 15.26
N LYS A 419 10.97 8.80 15.39
CA LYS A 419 11.70 9.08 16.63
C LYS A 419 12.78 10.13 16.39
N TYR A 420 12.77 11.18 17.19
CA TYR A 420 13.75 12.25 17.17
C TYR A 420 14.52 12.26 18.49
N ASN A 421 15.84 12.18 18.43
CA ASN A 421 16.74 12.44 19.56
C ASN A 421 17.58 13.68 19.21
N ILE A 422 17.32 14.79 19.90
CA ILE A 422 17.93 16.08 19.59
C ILE A 422 18.73 16.55 20.80
N ASN A 423 20.01 16.84 20.60
CA ASN A 423 20.89 17.41 21.61
C ASN A 423 21.31 18.81 21.17
N ILE A 424 20.93 19.82 21.96
CA ILE A 424 21.24 21.22 21.71
C ILE A 424 22.26 21.67 22.76
N GLU A 425 23.43 22.10 22.33
CA GLU A 425 24.37 22.86 23.16
C GLU A 425 23.99 24.34 23.11
N ILE A 426 23.69 24.93 24.27
CA ILE A 426 23.23 26.32 24.35
C ILE A 426 24.43 27.29 24.39
N PRO A 427 24.26 28.56 23.95
CA PRO A 427 25.37 29.50 23.93
C PRO A 427 25.88 29.81 25.33
N LYS A 428 27.20 29.98 25.49
CA LYS A 428 27.80 30.38 26.78
C LYS A 428 27.16 31.67 27.33
N GLY A 429 26.88 31.67 28.62
CA GLY A 429 26.23 32.82 29.30
C GLY A 429 24.73 32.92 29.07
N TYR A 430 24.09 31.86 28.57
CA TYR A 430 22.63 31.73 28.52
C TYR A 430 22.14 30.69 29.52
N LYS A 431 20.87 30.80 29.90
CA LYS A 431 20.13 29.81 30.70
C LYS A 431 18.77 29.53 30.09
N VAL A 432 18.25 28.34 30.35
CA VAL A 432 16.88 27.94 29.99
C VAL A 432 15.88 28.70 30.87
N VAL A 433 14.92 29.37 30.24
CA VAL A 433 13.80 30.05 30.91
C VAL A 433 12.58 29.14 30.98
N SER A 434 12.27 28.49 29.86
CA SER A 434 11.14 27.58 29.74
C SER A 434 11.37 26.56 28.64
N VAL A 435 10.84 25.36 28.84
CA VAL A 435 10.73 24.30 27.84
C VAL A 435 9.28 23.82 27.80
N PRO A 436 8.84 23.25 26.67
CA PRO A 436 7.58 22.51 26.62
C PRO A 436 7.53 21.44 27.71
N GLN A 437 6.43 21.42 28.47
CA GLN A 437 6.25 20.40 29.50
C GLN A 437 6.13 19.00 28.88
N PRO A 438 6.78 17.97 29.42
CA PRO A 438 6.64 16.62 28.90
C PRO A 438 5.18 16.17 28.86
N ILE A 439 4.79 15.48 27.79
CA ILE A 439 3.44 14.93 27.64
C ILE A 439 3.50 13.62 26.87
N LYS A 440 2.55 12.74 27.16
CA LYS A 440 2.20 11.59 26.33
C LYS A 440 0.73 11.71 25.94
N ILE A 441 0.47 11.68 24.64
CA ILE A 441 -0.86 11.71 24.04
C ILE A 441 -1.08 10.36 23.38
N SER A 442 -2.25 9.76 23.55
CA SER A 442 -2.60 8.53 22.86
C SER A 442 -4.07 8.59 22.47
N THR A 443 -4.36 8.14 21.27
CA THR A 443 -5.73 7.92 20.80
C THR A 443 -6.36 6.75 21.55
N ALA A 444 -7.70 6.73 21.64
CA ALA A 444 -8.41 5.52 21.97
C ALA A 444 -8.10 4.42 20.93
N ASN A 445 -8.11 3.15 21.35
CA ASN A 445 -7.79 1.99 20.49
C ASN A 445 -6.35 1.95 19.94
N SER A 446 -5.42 2.75 20.49
CA SER A 446 -3.99 2.71 20.16
C SER A 446 -3.65 3.00 18.69
N VAL A 447 -4.52 3.73 17.96
CA VAL A 447 -4.31 4.10 16.55
C VAL A 447 -3.01 4.87 16.35
N GLY A 448 -2.76 5.82 17.25
CA GLY A 448 -1.56 6.64 17.28
C GLY A 448 -1.20 7.10 18.68
N SER A 449 0.10 7.31 18.87
CA SER A 449 0.71 7.77 20.11
C SER A 449 1.73 8.88 19.82
N TYR A 450 1.87 9.83 20.74
CA TYR A 450 2.87 10.88 20.67
C TYR A 450 3.45 11.12 22.07
N SER A 451 4.75 11.30 22.16
CA SER A 451 5.39 11.77 23.38
C SER A 451 6.51 12.74 23.08
N ILE A 452 6.67 13.72 23.95
CA ILE A 452 7.80 14.63 23.99
C ILE A 452 8.35 14.66 25.41
N ASN A 453 9.65 14.43 25.54
CA ASN A 453 10.39 14.53 26.79
C ASN A 453 11.56 15.47 26.57
N ILE A 454 11.70 16.46 27.47
CA ILE A 454 12.79 17.43 27.42
C ILE A 454 13.49 17.39 28.78
N ALA A 455 14.78 17.09 28.76
CA ALA A 455 15.67 17.21 29.90
C ALA A 455 16.70 18.29 29.58
N TYR A 456 17.08 19.09 30.57
CA TYR A 456 18.13 20.07 30.40
C TYR A 456 18.97 20.17 31.67
N ASP A 457 20.26 20.39 31.46
CA ASP A 457 21.26 20.78 32.45
C ASP A 457 21.98 22.01 31.89
N ASN A 458 22.65 22.81 32.72
CA ASN A 458 23.05 24.19 32.45
C ASN A 458 23.47 24.52 31.01
N ASP A 459 24.20 23.62 30.34
CA ASP A 459 24.79 23.88 29.02
C ASP A 459 24.13 23.10 27.87
N LYS A 460 23.18 22.19 28.16
CA LYS A 460 22.63 21.24 27.19
C LYS A 460 21.14 20.98 27.37
N ILE A 461 20.43 20.86 26.25
CA ILE A 461 19.04 20.43 26.19
C ILE A 461 18.96 19.12 25.39
N GLN A 462 18.35 18.11 25.97
CA GLN A 462 18.06 16.82 25.35
C GLN A 462 16.56 16.68 25.13
N ILE A 463 16.18 16.38 23.90
CA ILE A 463 14.79 16.26 23.48
C ILE A 463 14.62 14.88 22.86
N VAL A 464 13.63 14.13 23.36
CA VAL A 464 13.20 12.87 22.77
C VAL A 464 11.74 13.00 22.39
N ILE A 465 11.46 12.85 21.10
CA ILE A 465 10.11 12.85 20.56
C ILE A 465 9.85 11.50 19.89
N VAL A 466 8.72 10.89 20.19
CA VAL A 466 8.27 9.65 19.53
C VAL A 466 6.84 9.86 19.06
N LYS A 467 6.59 9.59 17.78
CA LYS A 467 5.27 9.54 17.16
C LYS A 467 5.07 8.16 16.57
N GLU A 468 3.94 7.54 16.86
CA GLU A 468 3.57 6.22 16.35
C GLU A 468 2.21 6.29 15.69
N ILE A 469 2.08 5.58 14.57
CA ILE A 469 0.81 5.25 13.93
C ILE A 469 0.83 3.73 13.78
N ASN A 470 -0.07 3.04 14.49
CA ASN A 470 -0.02 1.58 14.64
C ASN A 470 -0.99 0.85 13.71
N LEU A 471 -1.87 1.57 13.01
CA LEU A 471 -2.81 0.99 12.05
C LEU A 471 -2.51 1.48 10.64
N ALA A 472 -2.50 0.55 9.68
CA ALA A 472 -2.42 0.87 8.25
C ALA A 472 -3.69 1.57 7.74
N VAL A 473 -4.86 1.23 8.32
CA VAL A 473 -6.16 1.79 7.93
C VAL A 473 -6.90 2.22 9.19
N VAL A 474 -7.37 3.47 9.23
CA VAL A 474 -8.19 4.00 10.32
C VAL A 474 -9.62 4.20 9.80
N PRO A 475 -10.61 3.50 10.36
CA PRO A 475 -11.99 3.61 9.92
C PRO A 475 -12.60 5.00 10.22
N PRO A 476 -13.63 5.43 9.48
CA PRO A 476 -14.20 6.79 9.60
C PRO A 476 -14.72 7.14 11.00
N ASP A 477 -15.18 6.17 11.78
CA ASP A 477 -15.67 6.34 13.15
C ASP A 477 -14.59 6.76 14.15
N LEU A 478 -13.31 6.51 13.84
CA LEU A 478 -12.17 6.94 14.65
C LEU A 478 -11.54 8.26 14.16
N TYR A 479 -12.12 8.88 13.12
CA TYR A 479 -11.55 10.08 12.50
C TYR A 479 -11.43 11.27 13.46
N ASP A 480 -12.47 11.56 14.25
CA ASP A 480 -12.47 12.71 15.16
C ASP A 480 -11.35 12.58 16.21
N ALA A 481 -11.13 11.36 16.72
CA ALA A 481 -10.05 11.07 17.66
C ALA A 481 -8.67 11.25 17.01
N LEU A 482 -8.51 10.82 15.75
CA LEU A 482 -7.28 11.01 14.98
C LEU A 482 -7.00 12.49 14.72
N LYS A 483 -8.03 13.25 14.32
CA LYS A 483 -7.94 14.69 14.06
C LYS A 483 -7.51 15.46 15.32
N ASP A 484 -8.16 15.21 16.46
CA ASP A 484 -7.82 15.80 17.75
C ASP A 484 -6.39 15.43 18.20
N PHE A 485 -5.99 14.17 17.99
CA PHE A 485 -4.63 13.71 18.26
C PHE A 485 -3.58 14.51 17.47
N PHE A 486 -3.75 14.64 16.15
CA PHE A 486 -2.83 15.42 15.31
C PHE A 486 -2.83 16.91 15.70
N GLN A 487 -3.99 17.48 16.04
CA GLN A 487 -4.10 18.86 16.50
C GLN A 487 -3.29 19.10 17.78
N LYS A 488 -3.54 18.32 18.84
CA LYS A 488 -2.83 18.44 20.13
C LYS A 488 -1.33 18.19 19.97
N MET A 489 -0.95 17.23 19.12
CA MET A 489 0.45 16.99 18.79
C MET A 489 1.12 18.23 18.19
N MET A 490 0.51 18.88 17.20
CA MET A 490 1.13 20.07 16.58
C MET A 490 1.11 21.29 17.49
N GLU A 491 0.04 21.49 18.27
CA GLU A 491 0.00 22.53 19.31
C GLU A 491 1.21 22.36 20.25
N LYS A 492 1.49 21.12 20.64
CA LYS A 492 2.63 20.81 21.49
C LYS A 492 3.99 21.02 20.81
N GLN A 493 4.12 20.64 19.54
CA GLN A 493 5.35 20.85 18.77
C GLN A 493 5.64 22.34 18.50
N ASN A 494 4.62 23.20 18.57
CA ASN A 494 4.76 24.64 18.37
C ASN A 494 5.14 25.40 19.65
N GLU A 495 5.07 24.79 20.83
CA GLU A 495 5.59 25.36 22.07
C GLU A 495 7.11 25.57 21.95
N LYS A 496 7.59 26.79 22.26
CA LYS A 496 9.00 27.15 22.11
C LYS A 496 9.83 26.83 23.35
N ILE A 497 11.06 26.40 23.14
CA ILE A 497 12.13 26.49 24.12
C ILE A 497 12.61 27.93 24.15
N VAL A 498 12.78 28.50 25.34
CA VAL A 498 13.18 29.90 25.53
C VAL A 498 14.46 29.98 26.32
N LEU A 499 15.46 30.66 25.76
CA LEU A 499 16.74 30.97 26.42
C LEU A 499 16.84 32.47 26.72
N THR A 500 17.49 32.82 27.82
CA THR A 500 17.86 34.21 28.14
C THR A 500 19.32 34.29 28.53
N LYS A 501 19.93 35.44 28.26
CA LYS A 501 21.26 35.76 28.81
C LYS A 501 21.21 35.80 30.34
N ILE A 502 22.24 35.29 31.00
CA ILE A 502 22.40 35.28 32.47
C ILE A 502 22.59 36.70 33.00
#